data_AF-A0A955H4E9-F1
#
_entry.id   AF-A0A955H4E9-F1
#
_cell.length_a   1.000
_cell.length_b   1.000
_cell.length_c   1.000
_cell.angle_alpha   90.00
_cell.angle_beta   90.00
_cell.angle_gamma   90.00
#
_symmetry.space_group_name_H-M   'P 1'
#
loop_
_entity.id
_entity.type
_entity.pdbx_description
1 polymer ?
#
loop_
_entity_poly.entity_id
_entity_poly.type
_entity_poly.pdbx_seq_one_letter_code
_entity_poly.pdbx_strand_id
1 'polypeptide(L)'
;MGFFDSTPKRVTKEEMKEIMSNLYGKLDEEERIEVEKLFRADLNEPGIEYGISQLEFDAAMAWLEANPSKHKLEADDIENIKKYFAEHLKD
;
A
#
# COMPACT_ATOMS: atom_id res chain seq x y z
N MET A 1 19.38 28.18 -8.95
CA MET A 1 18.26 27.55 -9.67
C MET A 1 18.69 26.12 -9.97
N GLY A 2 18.09 25.05 -9.49
CA GLY A 2 16.73 24.84 -9.02
C GLY A 2 16.28 23.54 -9.69
N PHE A 3 16.40 22.41 -8.99
CA PHE A 3 15.79 21.14 -9.36
C PHE A 3 15.42 20.44 -8.05
N PHE A 4 14.27 20.84 -7.51
CA PHE A 4 13.55 20.01 -6.54
C PHE A 4 13.04 18.82 -7.31
N ASP A 5 13.88 17.80 -7.48
CA ASP A 5 13.46 16.47 -7.92
C ASP A 5 12.83 15.76 -6.72
N SER A 6 11.79 16.38 -6.16
CA SER A 6 10.94 15.80 -5.13
C SER A 6 9.74 15.21 -5.86
N THR A 7 10.00 14.22 -6.72
CA THR A 7 8.96 13.25 -7.04
C THR A 7 8.50 12.65 -5.71
N PRO A 8 7.21 12.74 -5.37
CA PRO A 8 6.72 12.20 -4.11
C PRO A 8 7.10 10.72 -4.04
N LYS A 9 7.58 10.26 -2.88
CA LYS A 9 7.96 8.87 -2.67
C LYS A 9 6.76 7.97 -2.96
N ARG A 10 6.95 6.97 -3.82
CA ARG A 10 5.92 5.99 -4.20
C ARG A 10 6.45 4.60 -3.92
N VAL A 11 5.61 3.74 -3.36
CA VAL A 11 5.91 2.32 -3.18
C VAL A 11 5.90 1.64 -4.54
N THR A 12 7.07 1.16 -4.94
CA THR A 12 7.27 0.39 -6.16
C THR A 12 6.81 -1.06 -5.98
N LYS A 13 6.73 -1.83 -7.08
CA LYS A 13 6.45 -3.27 -7.00
C LYS A 13 7.46 -4.05 -6.15
N GLU A 14 8.71 -3.60 -6.10
CA GLU A 14 9.75 -4.27 -5.31
C GLU A 14 9.52 -4.04 -3.82
N GLU A 15 9.28 -2.80 -3.43
CA GLU A 15 8.92 -2.45 -2.05
C GLU A 15 7.59 -3.07 -1.63
N MET A 16 6.61 -3.14 -2.52
CA MET A 16 5.37 -3.86 -2.26
C MET A 16 5.64 -5.33 -1.93
N LYS A 17 6.55 -6.01 -2.65
CA LYS A 17 6.91 -7.39 -2.32
C LYS A 17 7.57 -7.50 -0.94
N GLU A 18 8.39 -6.53 -0.55
CA GLU A 18 8.99 -6.49 0.79
C GLU A 18 7.92 -6.30 1.87
N ILE A 19 6.98 -5.38 1.67
CA ILE A 19 5.83 -5.18 2.55
C ILE A 19 5.03 -6.48 2.67
N MET A 20 4.68 -7.11 1.55
CA MET A 20 3.94 -8.38 1.54
C MET A 20 4.70 -9.52 2.21
N SER A 21 6.04 -9.51 2.12
CA SER A 21 6.90 -10.46 2.83
C SER A 21 6.92 -10.19 4.33
N ASN A 22 6.89 -8.94 4.78
CA ASN A 22 6.82 -8.59 6.20
C ASN A 22 5.43 -8.86 6.80
N LEU A 23 4.40 -8.81 5.96
CA LEU A 23 3.04 -9.21 6.26
C LEU A 23 2.84 -10.74 6.24
N TYR A 24 3.81 -11.50 5.73
CA TYR A 24 3.79 -12.96 5.70
C TYR A 24 3.78 -13.52 7.13
N GLY A 25 2.71 -14.23 7.50
CA GLY A 25 2.52 -14.80 8.84
C GLY A 25 1.79 -13.88 9.82
N LYS A 26 1.46 -12.65 9.41
CA LYS A 26 0.53 -11.77 10.13
C LYS A 26 -0.85 -11.79 9.51
N LEU A 27 -0.90 -11.69 8.17
CA LEU A 27 -2.11 -11.85 7.40
C LEU A 27 -2.19 -13.24 6.80
N ASP A 28 -3.41 -13.74 6.70
CA ASP A 28 -3.73 -14.96 5.98
C ASP A 28 -3.48 -14.79 4.47
N GLU A 29 -3.45 -15.91 3.76
CA GLU A 29 -3.25 -15.90 2.30
C GLU A 29 -4.36 -15.10 1.58
N GLU A 30 -5.61 -15.26 1.98
CA GLU A 30 -6.73 -14.56 1.36
C GLU A 30 -6.66 -13.05 1.57
N GLU A 31 -6.29 -12.61 2.78
CA GLU A 31 -6.14 -11.20 3.13
C GLU A 31 -5.01 -10.54 2.37
N ARG A 32 -3.87 -11.23 2.23
CA ARG A 32 -2.76 -10.77 1.40
C ARG A 32 -3.15 -10.61 -0.06
N ILE A 33 -3.93 -11.56 -0.59
CA ILE A 33 -4.46 -11.46 -1.95
C ILE A 33 -5.40 -10.25 -2.09
N GLU A 34 -6.22 -9.93 -1.08
CA GLU A 34 -7.05 -8.72 -1.08
C GLU A 34 -6.23 -7.44 -1.09
N VAL A 35 -5.19 -7.36 -0.26
CA VAL A 35 -4.26 -6.21 -0.23
C VAL A 35 -3.57 -6.04 -1.59
N GLU A 36 -3.07 -7.13 -2.17
CA GLU A 36 -2.43 -7.08 -3.49
C GLU A 36 -3.42 -6.64 -4.57
N LYS A 37 -4.67 -7.11 -4.52
CA LYS A 37 -5.73 -6.69 -5.46
C LYS A 37 -6.08 -5.22 -5.31
N LEU A 38 -6.13 -4.70 -4.08
CA LEU A 38 -6.46 -3.32 -3.77
C LEU A 38 -5.49 -2.36 -4.48
N PHE A 39 -4.19 -2.65 -4.41
CA PHE A 39 -3.14 -1.81 -4.99
C PHE A 39 -2.69 -2.25 -6.39
N ARG A 40 -3.30 -3.30 -6.96
CA ARG A 40 -2.88 -3.86 -8.24
C ARG A 40 -2.96 -2.84 -9.37
N ALA A 41 -3.96 -1.96 -9.33
CA ALA A 41 -4.17 -0.93 -10.32
C ALA A 41 -2.98 0.05 -10.31
N ASP A 42 -2.69 0.63 -9.15
CA ASP A 42 -1.61 1.61 -8.96
C ASP A 42 -0.23 1.02 -9.25
N LEU A 43 -0.01 -0.25 -8.88
CA LEU A 43 1.25 -0.94 -9.14
C LEU A 43 1.46 -1.27 -10.62
N ASN A 44 0.41 -1.45 -11.41
CA ASN A 44 0.53 -1.81 -12.83
C ASN A 44 0.27 -0.63 -13.77
N GLU A 45 0.07 0.56 -13.24
CA GLU A 45 -0.17 1.75 -14.05
C GLU A 45 1.10 2.13 -14.84
N PRO A 46 1.01 2.25 -16.17
CA PRO A 46 2.16 2.68 -16.97
C PRO A 46 2.33 4.19 -16.89
N GLY A 47 3.50 4.68 -16.47
CA GLY A 47 3.85 6.10 -16.56
C GLY A 47 4.61 6.63 -15.36
N ILE A 48 4.57 7.97 -15.20
CA ILE A 48 5.22 8.70 -14.10
C ILE A 48 4.49 8.45 -12.76
N GLU A 49 3.22 8.04 -12.83
CA GLU A 49 2.37 7.71 -11.68
C GLU A 49 2.52 6.25 -11.22
N TYR A 50 3.50 5.52 -11.77
CA TYR A 50 3.79 4.14 -11.39
C TYR A 50 4.08 3.99 -9.88
N GLY A 51 3.35 3.08 -9.23
CA GLY A 51 3.50 2.79 -7.81
C GLY A 51 2.54 3.59 -6.92
N ILE A 52 2.55 3.27 -5.63
CA ILE A 52 1.54 3.76 -4.68
C ILE A 52 2.09 4.98 -3.95
N SER A 53 1.50 6.14 -4.16
CA SER A 53 1.77 7.36 -3.41
C SER A 53 1.11 7.33 -2.03
N GLN A 54 1.57 8.23 -1.14
CA GLN A 54 0.94 8.42 0.17
C GLN A 54 -0.56 8.73 0.06
N LEU A 55 -0.98 9.54 -0.92
CA LEU A 55 -2.38 9.92 -1.09
C LEU A 55 -3.25 8.73 -1.52
N GLU A 56 -2.77 7.90 -2.44
CA GLU A 56 -3.47 6.68 -2.87
C GLU A 56 -3.54 5.67 -1.71
N PHE A 57 -2.45 5.54 -0.95
CA PHE A 57 -2.43 4.71 0.25
C PHE A 57 -3.45 5.16 1.28
N ASP A 58 -3.48 6.46 1.61
CA ASP A 58 -4.41 7.02 2.59
C ASP A 58 -5.87 6.85 2.13
N ALA A 59 -6.13 7.04 0.83
CA ALA A 59 -7.45 6.81 0.25
C ALA A 59 -7.88 5.33 0.34
N ALA A 60 -6.95 4.40 0.06
CA ALA A 60 -7.18 2.97 0.19
C ALA A 60 -7.48 2.58 1.65
N MET A 61 -6.72 3.11 2.61
CA MET A 61 -6.94 2.86 4.04
C MET A 61 -8.28 3.42 4.52
N ALA A 62 -8.64 4.64 4.11
CA ALA A 62 -9.93 5.23 4.43
C ALA A 62 -11.09 4.41 3.83
N TRP A 63 -10.91 3.85 2.63
CA TRP A 63 -11.90 2.98 2.02
C TRP A 63 -12.08 1.67 2.80
N LEU A 64 -10.99 1.04 3.25
CA LEU A 64 -11.04 -0.16 4.09
C LEU A 64 -11.80 0.12 5.40
N GLU A 65 -11.42 1.18 6.12
CA GLU A 65 -12.10 1.55 7.37
C GLU A 65 -13.59 1.87 7.18
N ALA A 66 -13.96 2.50 6.07
CA ALA A 66 -15.34 2.82 5.76
C ALA A 66 -16.16 1.60 5.27
N ASN A 67 -15.49 0.55 4.78
CA ASN A 67 -16.14 -0.61 4.15
C ASN A 67 -15.68 -1.96 4.74
N PRO A 68 -15.80 -2.19 6.06
CA PRO A 68 -15.33 -3.41 6.71
C PRO A 68 -16.05 -4.69 6.25
N SER A 69 -17.22 -4.55 5.60
CA SER A 69 -17.96 -5.69 5.02
C SER A 69 -17.56 -6.04 3.58
N LYS A 70 -16.65 -5.29 2.97
CA LYS A 70 -16.21 -5.46 1.57
C LYS A 70 -14.84 -6.14 1.44
N HIS A 71 -14.16 -6.36 2.55
CA HIS A 71 -12.89 -7.06 2.66
C HIS A 71 -12.92 -7.97 3.88
N LYS A 72 -11.90 -8.81 4.04
CA LYS A 72 -11.73 -9.72 5.17
C LYS A 72 -10.79 -9.18 6.26
N LEU A 73 -10.03 -8.12 5.97
CA LEU A 73 -9.05 -7.54 6.90
C LEU A 73 -9.68 -7.11 8.22
N GLU A 74 -9.05 -7.49 9.33
CA GLU A 74 -9.39 -6.99 10.67
C GLU A 74 -8.73 -5.63 10.94
N ALA A 75 -9.11 -4.99 12.06
CA ALA A 75 -8.53 -3.69 12.43
C ALA A 75 -7.01 -3.78 12.67
N ASP A 76 -6.55 -4.85 13.32
CA ASP A 76 -5.13 -5.10 13.59
C ASP A 76 -4.35 -5.32 12.27
N ASP A 77 -4.97 -5.89 11.25
CA ASP A 77 -4.36 -6.06 9.92
C ASP A 77 -4.16 -4.73 9.22
N ILE A 78 -5.18 -3.88 9.26
CA ILE A 78 -5.11 -2.52 8.71
C ILE A 78 -4.00 -1.72 9.42
N GLU A 79 -3.86 -1.86 10.74
CA GLU A 79 -2.76 -1.24 11.47
C GLU A 79 -1.38 -1.78 11.05
N ASN A 80 -1.25 -3.10 10.85
CA ASN A 80 -0.02 -3.69 10.33
C ASN A 80 0.32 -3.14 8.94
N ILE A 81 -0.66 -3.08 8.03
CA ILE A 81 -0.49 -2.53 6.68
C ILE A 81 -0.02 -1.08 6.76
N LYS A 82 -0.70 -0.23 7.55
CA LYS A 82 -0.29 1.17 7.79
C LYS A 82 1.13 1.28 8.30
N LYS A 83 1.50 0.44 9.26
CA LYS A 83 2.84 0.47 9.84
C LYS A 83 3.92 0.20 8.78
N TYR A 84 3.78 -0.87 8.00
CA TYR A 84 4.78 -1.25 7.00
C TYR A 84 4.81 -0.29 5.81
N PHE A 85 3.64 0.15 5.32
CA PHE A 85 3.61 1.16 4.26
C PHE A 85 4.23 2.49 4.71
N ALA A 86 4.02 2.91 5.96
CA ALA A 86 4.65 4.11 6.49
C ALA A 86 6.19 4.01 6.60
N GLU A 87 6.76 2.82 6.70
CA GLU A 87 8.23 2.62 6.66
C GLU A 87 8.80 2.88 5.26
N HIS A 88 8.05 2.56 4.21
CA HIS A 88 8.47 2.80 2.82
C HIS A 88 8.06 4.18 2.29
N LEU A 89 6.96 4.74 2.77
CA LEU A 89 6.46 6.06 2.36
C LEU A 89 7.09 7.23 3.15
N LYS A 90 7.74 6.98 4.29
CA LYS A 90 8.55 8.00 4.98
C LYS A 90 9.82 8.29 4.17
N ASP A 91 10.08 9.56 3.87
CA ASP A 91 11.32 10.08 3.27
C ASP A 91 12.58 9.43 3.82
#